data_AF-A0A0B4G3F0-F1
#
_entry.id   AF-A0A0B4G3F0-F1
#
_cell.length_a   1.000
_cell.length_b   1.000
_cell.length_c   1.000
_cell.angle_alpha   90.00
_cell.angle_beta   90.00
_cell.angle_gamma   90.00
#
_symmetry.space_group_name_H-M   'P 1'
#
loop_
_entity.id
_entity.type
_entity.pdbx_description
1 polymer ?
#
loop_
_entity_poly.entity_id
_entity_poly.type
_entity_poly.pdbx_seq_one_letter_code
_entity_poly.pdbx_strand_id
1 'polypeptide(L)'
;MLQWQIDHQGRGLRYIPLDLPTAKLFVFVDGSFANNKDLSSQIGFIIIIGNERQQDAEFTLTGNIVTYSSTKSKRVTRSALASELYSMVQGADMAYATTLAMITDQLDIPQIPTILCTDSFSLYECLVKLGTTKEKRLMIDIMALRQSYERREIYEIRWINGQDNPADAMTKVSPNHTLETFIDSNKATIRVEGWVKRGPKATTDAPKTTTSVA
;
A
#
# COMPACT_ATOMS: atom_id res chain seq x y z
N MET A 1 9.92 -21.97 -17.36
CA MET A 1 9.72 -20.51 -17.29
C MET A 1 10.14 -19.82 -18.57
N LEU A 2 11.38 -19.99 -19.05
CA LEU A 2 11.86 -19.39 -20.30
C LEU A 2 11.07 -19.84 -21.55
N GLN A 3 10.80 -21.14 -21.71
CA GLN A 3 10.00 -21.64 -22.85
C GLN A 3 8.61 -21.00 -22.90
N TRP A 4 7.93 -20.89 -21.75
CA TRP A 4 6.63 -20.23 -21.68
C TRP A 4 6.70 -18.76 -22.12
N GLN A 5 7.75 -18.02 -21.74
CA GLN A 5 7.95 -16.64 -22.19
C GLN A 5 8.22 -16.55 -23.70
N ILE A 6 8.97 -17.50 -24.26
CA ILE A 6 9.22 -17.61 -25.70
C ILE A 6 7.90 -17.87 -26.46
N ASP A 7 7.04 -18.72 -25.92
CA ASP A 7 5.76 -19.09 -26.53
C ASP A 7 4.69 -18.00 -26.38
N HIS A 8 4.85 -17.08 -25.42
CA HIS A 8 3.87 -16.05 -25.07
C HIS A 8 4.47 -14.63 -25.13
N GLN A 9 5.14 -14.27 -26.22
CA GLN A 9 5.83 -12.97 -26.37
C GLN A 9 4.91 -11.75 -26.21
N GLY A 10 3.61 -11.91 -26.48
CA GLY A 10 2.60 -10.86 -26.26
C GLY A 10 2.14 -10.70 -24.81
N ARG A 11 2.59 -11.56 -23.90
CA ARG A 11 2.25 -11.52 -22.47
C ARG A 11 3.40 -10.88 -21.68
N GLY A 12 3.08 -9.88 -20.89
CA GLY A 12 4.04 -9.19 -20.04
C GLY A 12 3.47 -7.90 -19.48
N LEU A 13 4.27 -7.23 -18.65
CA LEU A 13 3.92 -5.91 -18.15
C LEU A 13 4.03 -4.89 -19.30
N ARG A 14 2.93 -4.16 -19.53
CA ARG A 14 2.91 -3.01 -20.43
C ARG A 14 3.02 -1.72 -19.61
N TYR A 15 3.91 -0.83 -20.00
CA TYR A 15 4.03 0.49 -19.39
C TYR A 15 3.28 1.54 -20.23
N ILE A 16 2.36 2.25 -19.59
CA ILE A 16 1.56 3.32 -20.20
C ILE A 16 1.98 4.69 -19.64
N PRO A 17 1.81 5.79 -20.40
CA PRO A 17 2.00 7.14 -19.88
C PRO A 17 0.99 7.43 -18.76
N LEU A 18 1.44 8.16 -17.73
CA LEU A 18 0.63 8.55 -16.57
C LEU A 18 0.56 10.07 -16.46
N ASP A 19 -0.54 10.57 -15.92
CA ASP A 19 -0.68 11.98 -15.54
C ASP A 19 0.02 12.21 -14.20
N LEU A 20 1.31 12.56 -14.25
CA LEU A 20 2.18 12.63 -13.05
C LEU A 20 1.66 13.59 -11.96
N PRO A 21 1.08 14.76 -12.26
CA PRO A 21 0.48 15.64 -11.25
C PRO A 21 -0.62 15.01 -10.39
N THR A 22 -1.35 14.02 -10.91
CA THR A 22 -2.43 13.32 -10.18
C THR A 22 -2.08 11.87 -9.83
N ALA A 23 -0.86 11.44 -10.17
CA ALA A 23 -0.40 10.07 -9.92
C ALA A 23 -0.24 9.83 -8.42
N LYS A 24 -0.46 8.58 -8.01
CA LYS A 24 -0.25 8.10 -6.65
C LYS A 24 0.51 6.79 -6.67
N LEU A 25 1.21 6.49 -5.59
CA LEU A 25 1.91 5.24 -5.39
C LEU A 25 1.07 4.33 -4.48
N PHE A 26 0.43 3.31 -5.07
CA PHE A 26 -0.39 2.35 -4.34
C PHE A 26 0.45 1.16 -3.91
N VAL A 27 0.36 0.81 -2.63
CA VAL A 27 1.02 -0.34 -2.04
C VAL A 27 -0.07 -1.27 -1.54
N PHE A 28 -0.35 -2.32 -2.30
CA PHE A 28 -1.26 -3.38 -1.88
C PHE A 28 -0.45 -4.45 -1.16
N VAL A 29 -0.95 -4.87 0.00
CA VAL A 29 -0.27 -5.87 0.83
C VAL A 29 -1.23 -6.98 1.22
N ASP A 30 -0.69 -8.18 1.37
CA ASP A 30 -1.38 -9.33 1.95
C ASP A 30 -0.37 -10.20 2.72
N GLY A 31 -0.86 -10.95 3.71
CA GLY A 31 -0.06 -11.87 4.51
C GLY A 31 -0.81 -13.14 4.88
N SER A 32 -0.47 -14.25 4.22
CA SER A 32 -1.09 -15.55 4.48
C SER A 32 -0.42 -16.31 5.63
N PHE A 33 -1.14 -16.44 6.75
CA PHE A 33 -0.65 -17.06 7.97
C PHE A 33 -0.53 -18.58 7.87
N ALA A 34 0.65 -19.11 8.20
CA ALA A 34 0.94 -20.55 8.27
C ALA A 34 0.54 -21.35 7.01
N ASN A 35 0.53 -20.71 5.84
CA ASN A 35 0.06 -21.29 4.58
C ASN A 35 1.10 -22.14 3.85
N ASN A 36 2.38 -22.01 4.21
CA ASN A 36 3.42 -22.85 3.64
C ASN A 36 3.38 -24.26 4.25
N LYS A 37 3.91 -25.25 3.52
CA LYS A 37 3.96 -26.67 3.97
C LYS A 37 4.64 -26.86 5.33
N ASP A 38 5.57 -25.97 5.67
CA ASP A 38 6.30 -25.96 6.95
C ASP A 38 5.63 -25.09 8.03
N LEU A 39 4.37 -24.70 7.82
CA LEU A 39 3.57 -23.83 8.69
C LEU A 39 4.14 -22.42 8.86
N SER A 40 5.07 -22.01 8.00
CA SER A 40 5.49 -20.61 7.92
C SER A 40 4.49 -19.76 7.15
N SER A 41 4.52 -18.45 7.40
CA SER A 41 3.65 -17.50 6.70
C SER A 41 4.29 -16.97 5.43
N GLN A 42 3.49 -16.76 4.42
CA GLN A 42 3.87 -16.05 3.19
C GLN A 42 3.43 -14.59 3.32
N ILE A 43 4.31 -13.65 2.98
CA ILE A 43 4.00 -12.22 2.93
C ILE A 43 4.29 -11.71 1.53
N GLY A 44 3.49 -10.75 1.08
CA GLY A 44 3.69 -10.20 -0.24
C GLY A 44 3.00 -8.87 -0.45
N PHE A 45 3.59 -8.10 -1.36
CA PHE A 45 3.08 -6.80 -1.75
C PHE A 45 3.20 -6.61 -3.25
N ILE A 46 2.40 -5.69 -3.79
CA ILE A 46 2.53 -5.16 -5.14
C ILE A 46 2.43 -3.64 -5.09
N ILE A 47 3.38 -2.96 -5.73
CA ILE A 47 3.45 -1.50 -5.81
C ILE A 47 3.11 -1.07 -7.22
N ILE A 48 2.12 -0.19 -7.33
CA ILE A 48 1.60 0.33 -8.59
C ILE A 48 1.66 1.86 -8.53
N ILE A 49 2.30 2.47 -9.52
CA ILE A 49 2.17 3.91 -9.77
C ILE A 49 1.05 4.13 -10.77
N GLY A 50 0.10 5.01 -10.46
CA GLY A 50 -1.06 5.19 -11.33
C GLY A 50 -1.97 6.34 -10.94
N ASN A 51 -2.92 6.62 -11.82
CA ASN A 51 -3.99 7.57 -11.61
C ASN A 51 -5.24 6.82 -11.17
N GLU A 52 -5.96 7.37 -10.19
CA GLU A 52 -7.26 6.83 -9.78
C GLU A 52 -8.40 7.68 -10.29
N ARG A 53 -9.51 7.02 -10.62
CA ARG A 53 -10.81 7.66 -10.85
C ARG A 53 -11.80 7.12 -9.83
N GLN A 54 -12.20 7.96 -8.90
CA GLN A 54 -13.18 7.63 -7.87
C GLN A 54 -14.58 7.45 -8.48
N GLN A 55 -15.30 6.42 -8.05
CA GLN A 55 -16.71 6.14 -8.36
C GLN A 55 -17.37 5.55 -7.10
N ASP A 56 -18.15 6.37 -6.38
CA ASP A 56 -18.79 5.97 -5.11
C ASP A 56 -17.81 5.33 -4.10
N ALA A 57 -18.06 4.09 -3.69
CA ALA A 57 -17.24 3.31 -2.78
C ALA A 57 -16.12 2.53 -3.50
N GLU A 58 -15.84 2.84 -4.76
CA GLU A 58 -14.82 2.16 -5.57
C GLU A 58 -13.90 3.18 -6.25
N PHE A 59 -12.72 2.74 -6.65
CA PHE A 59 -11.88 3.49 -7.58
C PHE A 59 -11.35 2.59 -8.68
N THR A 60 -11.30 3.14 -9.89
CA THR A 60 -10.56 2.52 -10.98
C THR A 60 -9.13 3.04 -10.96
N LEU A 61 -8.18 2.16 -10.68
CA LEU A 61 -6.75 2.42 -10.80
C LEU A 61 -6.32 2.15 -12.24
N THR A 62 -5.69 3.12 -12.89
CA THR A 62 -4.99 2.94 -14.17
C THR A 62 -3.51 3.23 -13.98
N GLY A 63 -2.64 2.26 -14.23
CA GLY A 63 -1.24 2.40 -13.80
C GLY A 63 -0.26 1.36 -14.33
N ASN A 64 0.93 1.40 -13.75
CA ASN A 64 2.05 0.53 -14.05
C ASN A 64 2.55 -0.15 -12.77
N ILE A 65 2.80 -1.46 -12.83
CA ILE A 65 3.46 -2.17 -11.73
C ILE A 65 4.93 -1.72 -11.69
N VAL A 66 5.34 -1.19 -10.53
CA VAL A 66 6.71 -0.75 -10.26
C VAL A 66 7.53 -1.91 -9.73
N THR A 67 7.00 -2.62 -8.74
CA THR A 67 7.67 -3.75 -8.10
C THR A 67 6.66 -4.62 -7.35
N TYR A 68 7.05 -5.84 -7.05
CA TYR A 68 6.27 -6.80 -6.28
C TYR A 68 7.20 -7.74 -5.52
N SER A 69 6.68 -8.39 -4.49
CA SER A 69 7.43 -9.37 -3.70
C SER A 69 6.48 -10.45 -3.19
N SER A 70 6.95 -11.69 -3.22
CA SER A 70 6.33 -12.84 -2.59
C SER A 70 7.42 -13.60 -1.85
N THR A 71 7.44 -13.49 -0.52
CA THR A 71 8.48 -14.13 0.28
C THR A 71 7.93 -14.78 1.54
N LYS A 72 8.58 -15.87 1.96
CA LYS A 72 8.35 -16.43 3.28
C LYS A 72 8.75 -15.41 4.34
N SER A 73 7.90 -15.22 5.34
CA SER A 73 8.19 -14.32 6.45
C SER A 73 9.43 -14.78 7.21
N LYS A 74 10.43 -13.89 7.32
CA LYS A 74 11.66 -14.15 8.09
C LYS A 74 11.41 -14.17 9.60
N ARG A 75 10.36 -13.49 10.05
CA ARG A 75 9.95 -13.45 11.46
C ARG A 75 8.85 -14.48 11.68
N VAL A 76 8.93 -15.20 12.80
CA VAL A 76 7.83 -16.08 13.22
C VAL A 76 6.60 -15.21 13.47
N THR A 77 5.56 -15.39 12.67
CA THR A 77 4.22 -14.83 12.88
C THR A 77 3.46 -15.72 13.85
N ARG A 78 2.67 -15.13 14.75
CA ARG A 78 1.83 -15.88 15.70
C ARG A 78 0.33 -15.64 15.48
N SER A 79 -0.02 -14.88 14.43
CA SER A 79 -1.38 -14.49 14.08
C SER A 79 -1.41 -14.02 12.62
N ALA A 80 -2.61 -13.99 12.03
CA ALA A 80 -2.85 -13.37 10.72
C ALA A 80 -2.53 -11.87 10.73
N LEU A 81 -2.91 -11.16 11.80
CA LEU A 81 -2.52 -9.75 11.97
C LEU A 81 -1.01 -9.53 11.88
N ALA A 82 -0.19 -10.45 12.41
CA ALA A 82 1.26 -10.35 12.32
C ALA A 82 1.79 -10.54 10.90
N SER A 83 1.24 -11.49 10.12
CA SER A 83 1.65 -11.69 8.72
C SER A 83 1.27 -10.48 7.87
N GLU A 84 0.04 -9.99 8.02
CA GLU A 84 -0.45 -8.77 7.38
C GLU A 84 0.42 -7.55 7.71
N LEU A 85 0.71 -7.33 8.99
CA LEU A 85 1.54 -6.21 9.44
C LEU A 85 2.95 -6.27 8.87
N TYR A 86 3.61 -7.44 8.91
CA TYR A 86 4.96 -7.57 8.36
C TYR A 86 4.99 -7.36 6.84
N SER A 87 3.93 -7.78 6.14
CA SER A 87 3.77 -7.47 4.72
C SER A 87 3.63 -5.96 4.49
N MET A 88 2.82 -5.27 5.29
CA MET A 88 2.66 -3.82 5.24
C MET A 88 3.95 -3.06 5.50
N VAL A 89 4.73 -3.46 6.52
CA VAL A 89 6.04 -2.85 6.79
C VAL A 89 6.97 -3.02 5.60
N GLN A 90 7.05 -4.23 5.03
CA GLN A 90 7.91 -4.49 3.88
C GLN A 90 7.48 -3.68 2.64
N GLY A 91 6.18 -3.59 2.38
CA GLY A 91 5.64 -2.79 1.29
C GLY A 91 5.87 -1.30 1.49
N ALA A 92 5.65 -0.78 2.71
CA ALA A 92 5.88 0.62 3.06
C ALA A 92 7.35 1.00 2.95
N ASP A 93 8.28 0.14 3.41
CA ASP A 93 9.73 0.36 3.29
C ASP A 93 10.17 0.40 1.82
N MET A 94 9.62 -0.48 0.97
CA MET A 94 9.89 -0.48 -0.47
C MET A 94 9.27 0.71 -1.20
N ALA A 95 8.13 1.19 -0.71
CA ALA A 95 7.47 2.40 -1.18
C ALA A 95 8.09 3.68 -0.58
N TYR A 96 9.00 3.55 0.39
CA TYR A 96 9.72 4.65 1.02
C TYR A 96 10.70 5.25 0.02
N ALA A 97 10.14 5.98 -0.92
CA ALA A 97 10.83 6.40 -2.11
C ALA A 97 11.38 7.80 -1.90
N THR A 98 12.35 7.93 -0.97
CA THR A 98 13.21 9.12 -0.91
C THR A 98 13.76 9.44 -2.30
N THR A 99 14.10 8.42 -3.08
CA THR A 99 14.47 8.53 -4.48
C THR A 99 13.35 9.09 -5.36
N LEU A 100 12.10 8.63 -5.22
CA LEU A 100 10.98 9.19 -6.00
C LEU A 100 10.75 10.66 -5.64
N ALA A 101 10.81 11.00 -4.35
CA ALA A 101 10.70 12.39 -3.90
C ALA A 101 11.81 13.29 -4.48
N MET A 102 13.06 12.80 -4.49
CA MET A 102 14.19 13.49 -5.13
C MET A 102 14.00 13.65 -6.64
N ILE A 103 13.51 12.61 -7.33
CA ILE A 103 13.23 12.67 -8.76
C ILE A 103 12.10 13.66 -9.05
N THR A 104 11.01 13.62 -8.29
CA THR A 104 9.88 14.53 -8.51
C THR A 104 10.28 15.98 -8.25
N ASP A 105 11.10 16.24 -7.22
CA ASP A 105 11.63 17.57 -6.92
C ASP A 105 12.53 18.10 -8.05
N GLN A 106 13.45 17.26 -8.56
CA GLN A 106 14.32 17.64 -9.69
C GLN A 106 13.58 17.91 -10.99
N LEU A 107 12.42 17.28 -11.19
CA LEU A 107 11.60 17.41 -12.39
C LEU A 107 10.46 18.43 -12.26
N ASP A 108 10.37 19.15 -11.14
CA ASP A 108 9.27 20.07 -10.81
C ASP A 108 7.89 19.40 -10.90
N ILE A 109 7.82 18.13 -10.48
CA ILE A 109 6.61 17.33 -10.41
C ILE A 109 6.11 17.36 -8.96
N PRO A 110 4.79 17.55 -8.73
CA PRO A 110 4.21 17.40 -7.40
C PRO A 110 4.60 16.08 -6.75
N GLN A 111 4.86 16.10 -5.44
CA GLN A 111 5.19 14.88 -4.71
C GLN A 111 4.07 13.84 -4.88
N ILE A 112 4.44 12.66 -5.36
CA ILE A 112 3.50 11.55 -5.58
C ILE A 112 3.15 10.94 -4.22
N PRO A 113 1.87 11.01 -3.77
CA PRO A 113 1.47 10.51 -2.47
C PRO A 113 1.42 8.98 -2.44
N THR A 114 1.89 8.39 -1.34
CA THR A 114 1.83 6.94 -1.09
C THR A 114 0.54 6.55 -0.39
N ILE A 115 -0.16 5.56 -0.94
CA ILE A 115 -1.43 5.00 -0.45
C ILE A 115 -1.19 3.55 -0.06
N LEU A 116 -1.39 3.21 1.22
CA LEU A 116 -1.34 1.83 1.67
C LEU A 116 -2.72 1.20 1.58
N CYS A 117 -2.83 0.03 0.96
CA CYS A 117 -4.06 -0.72 0.79
C CYS A 117 -3.95 -2.08 1.48
N THR A 118 -4.90 -2.42 2.34
CA THR A 118 -5.04 -3.74 2.98
C THR A 118 -6.49 -4.17 2.96
N ASP A 119 -6.76 -5.45 2.83
CA ASP A 119 -8.08 -6.05 3.02
C ASP A 119 -8.31 -6.57 4.45
N SER A 120 -7.28 -6.53 5.30
CA SER A 120 -7.38 -6.89 6.71
C SER A 120 -7.97 -5.75 7.53
N PHE A 121 -9.27 -5.84 7.84
CA PHE A 121 -9.95 -4.91 8.75
C PHE A 121 -9.22 -4.80 10.10
N SER A 122 -8.72 -5.93 10.61
CA SER A 122 -8.01 -5.97 11.90
C SER A 122 -6.71 -5.15 11.88
N LEU A 123 -5.97 -5.17 10.76
CA LEU A 123 -4.78 -4.33 10.58
C LEU A 123 -5.16 -2.86 10.41
N TYR A 124 -6.18 -2.58 9.61
CA TYR A 124 -6.70 -1.22 9.43
C TYR A 124 -7.12 -0.59 10.75
N GLU A 125 -7.92 -1.29 11.57
CA GLU A 125 -8.31 -0.81 12.91
C GLU A 125 -7.09 -0.60 13.82
N CYS A 126 -6.12 -1.51 13.77
CA CYS A 126 -4.86 -1.38 14.52
C CYS A 126 -4.06 -0.15 14.08
N LEU A 127 -4.19 0.37 12.88
CA LEU A 127 -3.48 1.57 12.46
C LEU A 127 -4.28 2.84 12.82
N VAL A 128 -5.59 2.81 12.64
CA VAL A 128 -6.47 3.98 12.70
C VAL A 128 -6.93 4.31 14.13
N LYS A 129 -7.39 3.31 14.91
CA LYS A 129 -8.15 3.55 16.16
C LYS A 129 -7.28 3.75 17.41
N LEU A 130 -5.98 3.97 17.24
CA LEU A 130 -4.99 3.91 18.33
C LEU A 130 -5.07 2.63 19.20
N GLY A 131 -5.72 1.58 18.69
CA GLY A 131 -5.90 0.32 19.40
C GLY A 131 -4.57 -0.32 19.78
N THR A 132 -4.58 -1.05 20.90
CA THR A 132 -3.44 -1.88 21.32
C THR A 132 -3.68 -3.32 20.89
N THR A 133 -2.61 -4.03 20.56
CA THR A 133 -2.66 -5.48 20.40
C THR A 133 -2.09 -6.18 21.64
N LYS A 134 -2.62 -7.36 21.96
CA LYS A 134 -2.06 -8.23 23.02
C LYS A 134 -0.62 -8.64 22.70
N GLU A 135 -0.27 -8.70 21.42
CA GLU A 135 1.07 -9.05 20.96
C GLU A 135 1.99 -7.82 20.96
N LYS A 136 2.53 -7.49 22.14
CA LYS A 136 3.32 -6.26 22.38
C LYS A 136 4.42 -5.97 21.35
N ARG A 137 5.05 -6.99 20.77
CA ARG A 137 6.11 -6.79 19.75
C ARG A 137 5.59 -6.13 18.47
N LEU A 138 4.35 -6.43 18.06
CA LEU A 138 3.75 -5.84 16.86
C LEU A 138 3.51 -4.34 17.04
N MET A 139 3.39 -3.87 18.28
CA MET A 139 3.25 -2.44 18.56
C MET A 139 4.45 -1.64 18.05
N ILE A 140 5.66 -2.20 18.00
CA ILE A 140 6.84 -1.49 17.48
C ILE A 140 6.61 -1.12 16.02
N ASP A 141 6.24 -2.11 15.21
CA ASP A 141 5.99 -1.94 13.78
C ASP A 141 4.73 -1.07 13.52
N ILE A 142 3.67 -1.24 14.33
CA ILE A 142 2.47 -0.37 14.26
C ILE A 142 2.81 1.09 14.58
N MET A 143 3.61 1.34 15.62
CA MET A 143 4.06 2.69 15.99
C MET A 143 4.90 3.33 14.90
N ALA A 144 5.79 2.57 14.26
CA ALA A 144 6.58 3.04 13.13
C ALA A 144 5.69 3.46 11.95
N LEU A 145 4.73 2.63 11.55
CA LEU A 145 3.79 2.97 10.47
C LEU A 145 2.91 4.19 10.81
N ARG A 146 2.42 4.29 12.05
CA ARG A 146 1.68 5.47 12.51
C ARG A 146 2.56 6.72 12.48
N GLN A 147 3.83 6.62 12.88
CA GLN A 147 4.78 7.73 12.80
C GLN A 147 5.03 8.16 11.35
N SER A 148 5.17 7.22 10.41
CA SER A 148 5.31 7.52 8.98
C SER A 148 4.07 8.22 8.42
N TYR A 149 2.88 7.81 8.85
CA TYR A 149 1.63 8.52 8.56
C TYR A 149 1.62 9.95 9.16
N GLU A 150 2.09 10.11 10.41
CA GLU A 150 2.28 11.41 11.07
C GLU A 150 3.37 12.29 10.43
N ARG A 151 4.27 11.71 9.63
CA ARG A 151 5.29 12.43 8.87
C ARG A 151 4.92 12.69 7.41
N ARG A 152 3.77 12.18 6.93
CA ARG A 152 3.31 12.24 5.53
C ARG A 152 4.17 11.43 4.56
N GLU A 153 4.92 10.47 5.08
CA GLU A 153 5.58 9.46 4.28
C GLU A 153 4.53 8.48 3.72
N ILE A 154 3.49 8.22 4.51
CA ILE A 154 2.24 7.58 4.08
C ILE A 154 1.15 8.64 4.08
N TYR A 155 0.48 8.84 2.94
CA TYR A 155 -0.54 9.87 2.78
C TYR A 155 -1.93 9.39 3.21
N GLU A 156 -2.24 8.14 2.90
CA GLU A 156 -3.56 7.55 3.12
C GLU A 156 -3.42 6.04 3.38
N ILE A 157 -4.30 5.52 4.23
CA ILE A 157 -4.44 4.07 4.47
C ILE A 157 -5.88 3.71 4.11
N ARG A 158 -6.04 2.73 3.22
CA ARG A 158 -7.33 2.24 2.72
C ARG A 158 -7.55 0.79 3.12
N TRP A 159 -8.71 0.54 3.72
CA TRP A 159 -9.27 -0.78 3.83
C TRP A 159 -10.08 -1.09 2.57
N ILE A 160 -9.69 -2.14 1.85
CA ILE A 160 -10.27 -2.54 0.57
C ILE A 160 -10.96 -3.89 0.68
N ASN A 161 -11.84 -4.20 -0.27
CA ASN A 161 -12.44 -5.52 -0.34
C ASN A 161 -11.39 -6.57 -0.76
N GLY A 162 -11.32 -7.69 -0.04
CA GLY A 162 -10.30 -8.72 -0.30
C GLY A 162 -10.36 -9.39 -1.68
N GLN A 163 -11.55 -9.45 -2.31
CA GLN A 163 -11.65 -9.97 -3.68
C GLN A 163 -10.95 -9.07 -4.72
N ASP A 164 -10.78 -7.79 -4.36
CA ASP A 164 -10.17 -6.80 -5.22
C ASP A 164 -8.70 -6.55 -4.83
N ASN A 165 -8.12 -7.31 -3.89
CA ASN A 165 -6.72 -7.12 -3.49
C ASN A 165 -5.78 -7.84 -4.49
N PRO A 166 -4.97 -7.13 -5.31
CA PRO A 166 -4.03 -7.79 -6.21
C PRO A 166 -2.85 -8.44 -5.47
N ALA A 167 -2.59 -8.06 -4.21
CA ALA A 167 -1.48 -8.63 -3.42
C ALA A 167 -1.73 -10.08 -3.00
N ASP A 168 -2.97 -10.55 -3.02
CA ASP A 168 -3.34 -11.95 -2.83
C ASP A 168 -2.59 -12.91 -3.76
N ALA A 169 -2.27 -12.46 -4.98
CA ALA A 169 -1.46 -13.24 -5.93
C ALA A 169 -0.04 -13.53 -5.42
N MET A 170 0.44 -12.75 -4.44
CA MET A 170 1.77 -12.89 -3.86
C MET A 170 1.80 -13.86 -2.68
N THR A 171 0.65 -14.31 -2.18
CA THR A 171 0.55 -15.04 -0.90
C THR A 171 -0.31 -16.29 -0.99
N LYS A 172 -1.25 -16.32 -1.94
CA LYS A 172 -2.20 -17.41 -2.18
C LYS A 172 -1.81 -18.16 -3.46
N VAL A 173 -2.21 -19.43 -3.52
CA VAL A 173 -1.93 -20.31 -4.68
C VAL A 173 -2.97 -20.13 -5.78
N SER A 174 -4.17 -19.66 -5.43
CA SER A 174 -5.25 -19.42 -6.37
C SER A 174 -4.94 -18.26 -7.32
N PRO A 175 -5.34 -18.35 -8.60
CA PRO A 175 -5.28 -17.21 -9.51
C PRO A 175 -6.00 -15.99 -8.93
N ASN A 176 -5.45 -14.81 -9.18
CA ASN A 176 -6.04 -13.55 -8.76
C ASN A 176 -6.57 -12.78 -9.98
N HIS A 177 -7.88 -12.73 -10.12
CA HIS A 177 -8.56 -12.11 -11.25
C HIS A 177 -8.25 -10.61 -11.38
N THR A 178 -8.06 -9.93 -10.25
CA THR A 178 -7.76 -8.49 -10.21
C THR A 178 -6.39 -8.18 -10.78
N LEU A 179 -5.37 -8.95 -10.40
CA LEU A 179 -4.02 -8.83 -10.95
C LEU A 179 -3.97 -9.23 -12.42
N GLU A 180 -4.67 -10.30 -12.81
CA GLU A 180 -4.78 -10.71 -14.22
C GLU A 180 -5.37 -9.58 -15.06
N THR A 181 -6.51 -9.03 -14.63
CA THR A 181 -7.15 -7.89 -15.30
C THR A 181 -6.21 -6.68 -15.37
N PHE A 182 -5.46 -6.42 -14.31
CA PHE A 182 -4.48 -5.33 -14.28
C PHE A 182 -3.34 -5.55 -15.26
N ILE A 183 -2.78 -6.76 -15.35
CA ILE A 183 -1.70 -7.09 -16.30
C ILE A 183 -2.20 -6.94 -17.74
N ASP A 184 -3.41 -7.40 -18.04
CA ASP A 184 -3.95 -7.39 -19.40
C ASP A 184 -4.42 -5.99 -19.86
N SER A 185 -4.85 -5.13 -18.93
CA SER A 185 -5.51 -3.86 -19.27
C SER A 185 -4.84 -2.59 -18.71
N ASN A 186 -3.86 -2.73 -17.81
CA ASN A 186 -3.33 -1.66 -16.95
C ASN A 186 -4.36 -1.06 -15.99
N LYS A 187 -5.49 -1.75 -15.76
CA LYS A 187 -6.59 -1.25 -14.94
C LYS A 187 -7.08 -2.27 -13.93
N ALA A 188 -7.44 -1.79 -12.74
CA ALA A 188 -8.19 -2.56 -11.76
C ALA A 188 -9.25 -1.68 -11.10
N THR A 189 -10.41 -2.26 -10.82
CA THR A 189 -11.45 -1.61 -10.00
C THR A 189 -11.36 -2.19 -8.59
N ILE A 190 -11.29 -1.31 -7.60
CA ILE A 190 -11.06 -1.67 -6.20
C ILE A 190 -12.16 -1.07 -5.34
N ARG A 191 -12.91 -1.90 -4.62
CA ARG A 191 -13.84 -1.44 -3.57
C ARG A 191 -13.08 -1.02 -2.32
N VAL A 192 -13.48 0.12 -1.77
CA VAL A 192 -12.95 0.69 -0.53
C VAL A 192 -14.04 0.59 0.54
N GLU A 193 -13.74 -0.14 1.61
CA GLU A 193 -14.64 -0.36 2.74
C GLU A 193 -14.43 0.68 3.85
N GLY A 194 -13.24 1.29 3.90
CA GLY A 194 -12.95 2.43 4.77
C GLY A 194 -11.61 3.07 4.43
N TRP A 195 -11.43 4.35 4.79
CA TRP A 195 -10.15 5.04 4.56
C TRP A 195 -9.89 6.08 5.64
N VAL A 196 -8.60 6.35 5.86
CA VAL A 196 -8.14 7.50 6.63
C VAL A 196 -7.16 8.29 5.78
N LYS A 197 -7.47 9.58 5.60
CA LYS A 197 -6.67 10.54 4.85
C LYS A 197 -6.23 11.66 5.78
N ARG A 198 -5.00 12.13 5.62
CA ARG A 198 -4.52 13.28 6.39
C ARG A 198 -4.96 14.61 5.78
N GLY A 199 -5.46 15.51 6.62
CA GLY A 199 -5.79 16.90 6.24
C GLY A 199 -4.55 17.78 6.00
N PRO A 200 -4.73 18.95 5.36
CA PRO A 200 -3.66 19.93 5.14
C PRO A 200 -3.01 20.38 6.45
N LYS A 201 -1.75 20.82 6.37
CA LYS A 201 -1.00 21.22 7.58
C LYS A 201 -1.61 22.55 8.03
N ALA A 202 -2.06 22.65 9.29
CA ALA A 202 -2.43 23.95 9.83
C ALA A 202 -1.18 24.83 9.79
N THR A 203 -1.24 25.95 9.07
CA THR A 203 -0.23 27.01 9.11
C THR A 203 -0.35 27.70 10.47
N THR A 204 0.48 27.31 11.43
CA THR A 204 0.61 28.03 12.70
C THR A 204 1.44 29.29 12.48
N ASP A 205 0.86 30.27 11.79
CA ASP A 205 1.32 31.65 11.74
C ASP A 205 0.11 32.56 11.97
N ALA A 206 -0.42 32.53 13.20
CA ALA A 206 -1.29 33.59 13.70
C ALA A 206 -0.48 34.43 14.70
N PRO A 207 -0.40 35.76 14.53
CA PRO A 207 0.30 36.61 15.47
C PRO A 207 -0.37 36.53 16.84
N LYS A 208 0.40 36.28 17.90
CA LYS A 208 -0.09 36.36 19.27
C LYS A 208 -0.46 37.81 19.57
N THR A 209 -1.75 38.09 19.71
CA THR A 209 -2.24 39.35 20.25
C THR A 209 -1.87 39.43 21.73
N THR A 210 -0.88 40.26 22.04
CA THR A 210 -0.52 40.61 23.42
C THR A 210 -1.56 41.61 23.92
N THR A 211 -2.47 41.17 24.79
CA THR A 211 -3.31 42.09 25.57
C THR A 211 -2.50 42.54 26.79
N SER A 212 -1.97 43.76 26.75
CA SER A 212 -1.49 44.46 27.94
C SER A 212 -2.69 44.91 28.77
N VAL A 213 -2.76 44.47 30.01
CA VAL A 213 -3.71 44.99 31.01
C VAL A 213 -3.04 46.20 31.66
N ALA A 214 -3.70 47.35 31.60
CA ALA A 214 -3.41 48.53 32.42
C ALA A 214 -4.23 48.49 33.70
#